data_AF-A0A9E5NUY5-F1
#
_entry.id   AF-A0A9E5NUY5-F1
#
_cell.length_a   1.000
_cell.length_b   1.000
_cell.length_c   1.000
_cell.angle_alpha   90.00
_cell.angle_beta   90.00
_cell.angle_gamma   90.00
#
_symmetry.space_group_name_H-M   'P 1'
#
loop_
_entity.id
_entity.type
_entity.pdbx_description
1 polymer ?
#
loop_
_entity_poly.entity_id
_entity_poly.type
_entity_poly.pdbx_seq_one_letter_code
_entity_poly.pdbx_strand_id
1 'polypeptide(L)' 'MQSVNDERKIALFCDLENIALGVRDSEIKKFDIHLVLERLLEKGKIIVKKAYADWERY' A
#
# COMPACT_ATOMS: atom_id res chain seq x y z
N MET A 1 -13.58 -32.88 5.75
CA MET A 1 -12.22 -32.36 5.49
C MET A 1 -12.31 -30.84 5.52
N GLN A 2 -11.55 -30.18 6.40
CA GLN A 2 -11.50 -28.71 6.42
C GLN A 2 -11.07 -28.22 5.04
N SER A 3 -11.83 -27.33 4.43
CA SER A 3 -11.37 -26.56 3.28
C SER A 3 -10.12 -25.82 3.72
N VAL A 4 -9.00 -26.06 3.05
CA VAL A 4 -7.79 -25.24 3.24
C VAL A 4 -8.21 -23.81 2.94
N ASN A 5 -8.35 -23.02 4.00
CA ASN A 5 -8.67 -21.60 3.91
C ASN A 5 -7.39 -20.94 3.39
N ASP A 6 -7.20 -20.99 2.08
CA ASP A 6 -6.01 -20.45 1.43
C ASP A 6 -6.12 -18.93 1.51
N GLU A 7 -5.63 -18.38 2.63
CA GLU A 7 -5.65 -16.96 2.92
C GLU A 7 -5.01 -16.22 1.74
N ARG A 8 -5.78 -15.33 1.11
CA ARG A 8 -5.35 -14.60 -0.08
C ARG A 8 -4.05 -13.87 0.23
N LYS A 9 -3.01 -14.12 -0.57
CA LYS A 9 -1.70 -13.46 -0.43
C LYS A 9 -1.65 -12.21 -1.29
N ILE A 10 -1.12 -11.11 -0.74
CA ILE A 10 -0.99 -9.82 -1.40
C ILE A 10 0.50 -9.43 -1.42
N ALA A 11 0.99 -9.03 -2.60
CA ALA A 11 2.29 -8.39 -2.73
C ALA A 11 2.06 -6.92 -3.09
N LEU A 12 2.49 -6.01 -2.22
CA LEU A 12 2.35 -4.57 -2.39
C LEU A 12 3.66 -3.97 -2.90
N PHE A 13 3.56 -3.29 -4.04
CA PHE A 13 4.62 -2.47 -4.62
C PHE A 13 4.06 -1.07 -4.82
N CYS A 14 4.69 -0.09 -4.19
CA CYS A 14 4.17 1.27 -4.05
C CYS A 14 5.16 2.27 -4.63
N ASP A 15 4.71 3.11 -5.56
CA ASP A 15 5.48 4.24 -6.07
C ASP A 15 5.11 5.48 -5.27
N LEU A 16 6.02 5.93 -4.39
CA LEU A 16 5.74 7.04 -3.50
C LEU A 16 5.91 8.40 -4.20
N GLU A 17 6.69 8.50 -5.27
CA GLU A 17 6.83 9.75 -6.01
C GLU A 17 5.51 10.11 -6.68
N ASN A 18 4.87 9.14 -7.34
CA ASN A 18 3.55 9.36 -7.94
C ASN A 18 2.47 9.67 -6.90
N ILE A 19 2.54 9.05 -5.71
CA ILE A 19 1.64 9.40 -4.60
C ILE A 19 1.91 10.84 -4.14
N ALA A 20 3.16 11.25 -3.97
CA ALA A 20 3.51 12.61 -3.54
C ALA A 20 3.04 13.67 -4.55
N LEU A 21 3.23 13.42 -5.86
CA LEU A 21 2.71 14.26 -6.93
C LEU A 21 1.18 14.37 -6.85
N GLY A 22 0.49 13.23 -6.73
CA GLY A 22 -0.97 13.18 -6.64
C GLY A 22 -1.52 13.89 -5.40
N VAL A 23 -0.85 13.77 -4.25
CA VAL A 23 -1.25 14.47 -3.02
C VAL A 23 -1.11 15.97 -3.18
N ARG A 24 0.03 16.43 -3.72
CA ARG A 24 0.28 17.85 -3.95
C ARG A 24 -0.75 18.48 -4.88
N ASP A 25 -1.17 17.76 -5.92
CA ASP A 25 -2.09 18.25 -6.94
C ASP A 25 -3.57 18.04 -6.55
N SER A 26 -3.85 17.41 -5.41
CA SER A 26 -5.19 17.16 -4.87
C SER A 26 -5.54 18.08 -3.69
N GLU A 27 -6.83 18.22 -3.38
CA GLU A 27 -7.26 18.89 -2.13
C GLU A 27 -7.07 18.00 -0.87
N ILE A 28 -6.44 16.84 -1.01
CA ILE A 28 -6.19 15.92 0.10
C ILE A 28 -5.03 16.48 0.93
N LYS A 29 -5.33 16.96 2.14
CA LYS A 29 -4.35 17.57 3.05
C LYS A 29 -3.17 16.66 3.40
N LYS A 30 -3.40 15.34 3.46
CA LYS A 30 -2.38 14.35 3.80
C LYS A 30 -2.78 12.96 3.30
N PHE A 31 -1.86 12.27 2.63
CA PHE A 31 -2.00 10.84 2.38
C PHE A 31 -1.58 10.03 3.60
N ASP A 32 -2.44 9.10 4.00
CA ASP A 32 -2.17 8.18 5.10
C ASP A 32 -2.11 6.73 4.56
N ILE A 33 -0.90 6.19 4.50
CA ILE A 33 -0.66 4.82 4.02
C ILE A 33 -1.27 3.77 4.96
N HIS A 34 -1.52 4.08 6.24
CA HIS A 34 -2.10 3.11 7.17
C HIS A 34 -3.53 2.72 6.77
N LEU A 35 -4.34 3.67 6.31
CA LEU A 35 -5.69 3.40 5.83
C LEU A 35 -5.70 2.43 4.64
N VAL A 36 -4.71 2.54 3.74
CA VAL A 36 -4.56 1.63 2.60
C VAL A 36 -4.15 0.24 3.08
N LEU A 37 -3.19 0.16 4.00
CA LEU A 37 -2.70 -1.12 4.54
C LEU A 37 -3.81 -1.87 5.30
N GLU A 38 -4.57 -1.19 6.14
CA GLU A 38 -5.73 -1.76 6.85
C GLU A 38 -6.74 -2.35 5.87
N ARG A 39 -7.09 -1.58 4.84
CA ARG A 39 -8.02 -2.02 3.79
C ARG A 39 -7.52 -3.24 3.01
N LEU A 40 -6.22 -3.36 2.82
CA LEU A 40 -5.59 -4.51 2.16
C LEU A 40 -5.57 -5.73 3.09
N LEU A 41 -5.33 -5.55 4.38
CA LEU A 41 -5.33 -6.64 5.37
C LEU A 41 -6.70 -7.30 5.51
N GLU A 42 -7.80 -6.55 5.39
CA GLU A 42 -9.16 -7.13 5.30
C GLU A 42 -9.36 -8.07 4.10
N LYS A 43 -8.54 -7.91 3.05
CA LYS A 43 -8.67 -8.65 1.78
C LYS A 43 -7.71 -9.82 1.67
N GLY A 44 -6.69 -9.88 2.52
CA GLY A 44 -5.66 -10.90 2.47
C GLY A 44 -4.37 -10.51 3.19
N LYS A 45 -3.51 -11.51 3.38
CA LYS A 45 -2.22 -11.34 4.02
C LYS A 45 -1.22 -10.68 3.09
N ILE A 46 -0.72 -9.52 3.49
CA ILE A 46 0.40 -8.86 2.82
C ILE A 46 1.67 -9.66 3.12
N ILE A 47 2.22 -10.31 2.11
CA ILE A 47 3.46 -11.11 2.21
C ILE A 47 4.69 -10.34 1.74
N VAL A 48 4.50 -9.27 0.97
CA VAL A 48 5.55 -8.36 0.50
C VAL A 48 5.02 -6.93 0.57
N LYS A 49 5.84 -5.99 1.04
CA LYS A 49 5.62 -4.55 0.93
C LYS A 49 6.91 -3.87 0.50
N LYS A 50 6.94 -3.29 -0.70
CA LYS A 50 8.06 -2.51 -1.22
C LYS A 50 7.58 -1.13 -1.65
N ALA A 51 8.38 -0.13 -1.36
CA ALA A 51 8.16 1.24 -1.80
C ALA A 51 9.37 1.70 -2.62
N TYR A 52 9.09 2.38 -3.73
CA TYR A 52 10.09 2.98 -4.62
C TYR A 52 9.93 4.50 -4.56
N ALA A 53 11.06 5.18 -4.37
CA ALA A 53 11.17 6.64 -4.40
C ALA A 53 12.63 7.03 -4.64
N ASP A 54 12.83 8.26 -5.10
CA ASP A 54 14.10 8.95 -4.93
C ASP A 54 14.27 9.36 -3.45
N TRP A 55 14.84 8.46 -2.65
CA TRP A 55 15.09 8.68 -1.22
C TRP A 55 16.19 9.72 -0.94
N GLU A 56 16.93 10.17 -1.95
CA GLU A 56 17.93 11.24 -1.77
C GLU A 56 17.27 12.62 -1.79
N ARG A 57 16.05 12.74 -2.30
CA ARG A 57 15.28 14.00 -2.40
C ARG A 57 14.32 14.26 -1.24
N TYR A 58 14.11 13.29 -0.36
CA TYR A 58 13.10 13.32 0.72
C TYR A 58 13.69 12.84 2.05
#